data_AF-A0A9P4X1A5-F1
#
_entry.id   AF-A0A9P4X1A5-F1
#
_cell.length_a   1.000
_cell.length_b   1.000
_cell.length_c   1.000
_cell.angle_alpha   90.00
_cell.angle_beta   90.00
_cell.angle_gamma   90.00
#
_symmetry.space_group_name_H-M   'P 1'
#
loop_
_entity.id
_entity.type
_entity.pdbx_description
1 polymer ?
#
loop_
_entity_poly.entity_id
_entity_poly.type
_entity_poly.pdbx_seq_one_letter_code
_entity_poly.pdbx_strand_id
1 'polypeptide(L)'
;MTPPCRSFPASELPLRIQQDASGRRRKVDGAGSVSRKIDLSACELFQMLQYKCEVQRPLSRESPVRCFAVDRLFRRCKDKQGTFTVETTAWEGERARVDNSSEGTKTKEPPRPHQWSSSWHDADEAST
;
A
#
# COMPACT_ATOMS: atom_id res chain seq x y z
N MET A 1 6.59 -10.58 -18.18
CA MET A 1 5.73 -9.39 -18.09
C MET A 1 4.90 -9.50 -16.82
N THR A 2 4.76 -8.45 -16.03
CA THR A 2 3.91 -8.47 -14.83
C THR A 2 2.44 -8.50 -15.25
N PRO A 3 1.62 -9.45 -14.77
CA PRO A 3 0.21 -9.52 -15.14
C PRO A 3 -0.55 -8.27 -14.66
N PRO A 4 -1.66 -7.89 -15.31
CA PRO A 4 -2.51 -6.80 -14.84
C PRO A 4 -3.02 -7.08 -13.42
N CYS A 5 -2.61 -6.25 -12.47
CA CYS A 5 -3.11 -6.33 -11.10
C CYS A 5 -4.40 -5.51 -10.99
N ARG A 6 -5.49 -6.14 -10.54
CA ARG A 6 -6.71 -5.41 -10.17
C ARG A 6 -6.43 -4.61 -8.89
N SER A 7 -6.78 -3.33 -8.88
CA SER A 7 -6.78 -2.52 -7.66
C SER A 7 -7.85 -3.03 -6.69
N PHE A 8 -7.58 -2.90 -5.41
CA PHE A 8 -8.49 -3.25 -4.31
C PHE A 8 -8.17 -2.34 -3.11
N PRO A 9 -9.11 -2.12 -2.19
CA PRO A 9 -8.88 -1.26 -1.03
C PRO A 9 -7.85 -1.87 -0.06
N ALA A 10 -7.07 -1.03 0.62
CA ALA A 10 -6.01 -1.48 1.53
C ALA A 10 -6.54 -2.40 2.66
N SER A 11 -7.78 -2.19 3.10
CA SER A 11 -8.45 -3.01 4.12
C SER A 11 -8.63 -4.48 3.71
N GLU A 12 -8.69 -4.78 2.41
CA GLU A 12 -8.77 -6.15 1.89
C GLU A 12 -7.40 -6.85 1.79
N LEU A 13 -6.30 -6.15 2.08
CA LEU A 13 -4.95 -6.69 1.94
C LEU A 13 -4.74 -8.00 2.72
N PRO A 14 -5.17 -8.16 3.99
CA PRO A 14 -5.04 -9.42 4.72
C PRO A 14 -5.75 -10.62 4.05
N LEU A 15 -6.81 -10.36 3.27
CA LEU A 15 -7.54 -11.38 2.52
C LEU A 15 -6.83 -11.69 1.19
N ARG A 16 -6.38 -10.66 0.47
CA ARG A 16 -5.78 -10.80 -0.87
C ARG A 16 -4.44 -11.54 -0.82
N ILE A 17 -3.64 -11.35 0.23
CA ILE A 17 -2.36 -12.05 0.39
C ILE A 17 -2.50 -13.56 0.55
N GLN A 18 -3.70 -14.06 0.89
CA GLN A 18 -3.94 -15.50 1.03
C GLN A 18 -3.95 -16.20 -0.33
N GLN A 19 -3.97 -15.46 -1.43
CA GLN A 19 -3.96 -15.98 -2.80
C GLN A 19 -2.61 -15.69 -3.49
N ASP A 20 -2.18 -16.61 -4.34
CA ASP A 20 -1.03 -16.43 -5.22
C ASP A 20 -1.40 -15.60 -6.46
N ALA A 21 -0.41 -15.33 -7.33
CA ALA A 21 -0.62 -14.56 -8.56
C ALA A 21 -1.61 -15.23 -9.54
N SER A 22 -1.88 -16.53 -9.38
CA SER A 22 -2.88 -17.28 -10.15
C SER A 22 -4.26 -17.31 -9.49
N GLY A 23 -4.43 -16.64 -8.35
CA GLY A 23 -5.67 -16.64 -7.55
C GLY A 23 -5.87 -17.89 -6.70
N ARG A 24 -4.92 -18.84 -6.71
CA ARG A 24 -4.99 -20.05 -5.88
C ARG A 24 -4.59 -19.74 -4.46
N ARG A 25 -5.22 -20.40 -3.50
CA ARG A 25 -4.92 -20.20 -2.08
C ARG A 25 -3.50 -20.67 -1.76
N ARG A 26 -2.72 -19.80 -1.13
CA ARG A 26 -1.38 -20.10 -0.62
C ARG A 26 -1.47 -21.13 0.50
N LYS A 27 -0.50 -22.05 0.53
CA LYS A 27 -0.35 -23.05 1.59
C LYS A 27 0.81 -22.61 2.48
N VAL A 28 0.70 -22.77 3.79
CA VAL A 28 1.76 -22.41 4.75
C VAL A 28 2.43 -23.70 5.24
N ASP A 29 3.76 -23.69 5.35
CA ASP A 29 4.53 -24.83 5.84
C ASP A 29 4.33 -25.08 7.35
N GLY A 30 4.43 -26.34 7.77
CA GLY A 30 4.31 -26.73 9.19
C GLY A 30 2.88 -26.91 9.70
N ALA A 31 1.89 -26.86 8.81
CA ALA A 31 0.50 -27.11 9.15
C ALA A 31 0.06 -28.47 8.59
N GLY A 32 0.24 -29.53 9.37
CA GLY A 32 -0.41 -30.81 9.08
C GLY A 32 -1.92 -30.62 8.99
N SER A 33 -2.55 -31.11 7.91
CA SER A 33 -3.99 -31.15 7.59
C SER A 33 -4.80 -29.83 7.61
N VAL A 34 -4.49 -28.85 8.47
CA VAL A 34 -5.24 -27.60 8.64
C VAL A 34 -4.47 -26.44 8.04
N SER A 35 -4.88 -25.93 6.88
CA SER A 35 -4.26 -24.76 6.25
C SER A 35 -4.35 -23.53 7.16
N ARG A 36 -3.26 -23.16 7.85
CA ARG A 36 -3.17 -21.87 8.56
C ARG A 36 -3.19 -20.73 7.54
N LYS A 37 -3.88 -19.65 7.90
CA LYS A 37 -3.85 -18.38 7.14
C LYS A 37 -2.55 -17.65 7.45
N ILE A 38 -2.07 -16.88 6.49
CA ILE A 38 -0.91 -16.00 6.67
C ILE A 38 -1.38 -14.82 7.51
N ASP A 39 -0.78 -14.62 8.68
CA ASP A 39 -0.96 -13.41 9.48
C ASP A 39 -0.01 -12.33 8.95
N LEU A 40 -0.59 -11.31 8.32
CA LEU A 40 0.18 -10.20 7.77
C LEU A 40 0.96 -9.47 8.86
N SER A 41 0.38 -9.32 10.06
CA SER A 41 0.97 -8.57 11.17
C SER A 41 2.19 -9.26 11.79
N ALA A 42 2.32 -10.58 11.60
CA ALA A 42 3.45 -11.38 12.05
C ALA A 42 4.61 -11.41 11.03
N CYS A 43 4.40 -10.93 9.80
CA CYS A 43 5.45 -10.87 8.79
C CYS A 43 6.44 -9.72 9.08
N GLU A 44 7.70 -9.92 8.73
CA GLU A 44 8.77 -8.94 8.91
C GLU A 44 8.50 -7.66 8.11
N LEU A 45 8.60 -6.50 8.77
CA LEU A 45 8.33 -5.19 8.21
C LEU A 45 9.63 -4.51 7.75
N PHE A 46 9.65 -4.08 6.49
CA PHE A 46 10.73 -3.33 5.86
C PHE A 46 10.25 -1.94 5.45
N GLN A 47 11.16 -0.98 5.50
CA GLN A 47 10.94 0.37 5.01
C GLN A 47 11.93 0.68 3.90
N MET A 48 11.45 1.36 2.86
CA MET A 48 12.26 1.90 1.78
C MET A 48 11.85 3.35 1.52
N LEU A 49 12.83 4.25 1.57
CA LEU A 49 12.64 5.63 1.17
C LEU A 49 12.65 5.74 -0.36
N GLN A 50 11.59 6.28 -0.94
CA GLN A 50 11.49 6.63 -2.35
C GLN A 50 11.29 8.14 -2.50
N TYR A 51 11.45 8.66 -3.72
CA TYR A 51 11.13 10.05 -4.04
C TYR A 51 10.08 10.10 -5.14
N LYS A 52 9.00 10.85 -4.91
CA LYS A 52 8.02 11.19 -5.94
C LYS A 52 8.36 12.58 -6.47
N CYS A 53 8.68 12.67 -7.75
CA CYS A 53 9.00 13.93 -8.40
C CYS A 53 7.85 14.37 -9.31
N GLU A 54 7.46 15.63 -9.20
CA GLU A 54 6.40 16.24 -10.01
C GLU A 54 6.91 17.52 -10.66
N VAL A 55 6.63 17.68 -11.96
CA VAL A 55 6.88 18.91 -12.69
C VAL A 55 5.75 19.89 -12.35
N GLN A 56 6.06 21.01 -11.72
CA GLN A 56 5.03 21.93 -11.20
C GLN A 56 4.17 22.57 -12.31
N ARG A 57 4.77 22.83 -13.47
CA ARG A 57 4.13 23.44 -14.65
C ARG A 57 4.53 22.65 -15.90
N PRO A 58 3.90 21.49 -16.19
CA PRO A 58 4.32 20.59 -17.26
C PRO A 58 4.42 21.22 -18.65
N LEU A 59 3.63 22.26 -18.91
CA LEU A 59 3.59 22.98 -20.20
C LEU A 59 4.67 24.08 -20.33
N SER A 60 5.36 24.43 -19.24
CA SER A 60 6.41 25.45 -19.22
C SER A 60 7.78 24.78 -19.29
N ARG A 61 8.61 25.17 -20.27
CA ARG A 61 9.94 24.58 -20.49
C ARG A 61 10.87 24.75 -19.29
N GLU A 62 10.78 25.86 -18.58
CA GLU A 62 11.60 26.18 -17.39
C GLU A 62 10.91 25.80 -16.07
N SER A 63 9.96 24.86 -16.11
CA SER A 63 9.26 24.45 -14.89
C SER A 63 10.20 23.74 -13.91
N PRO A 64 10.19 24.12 -12.61
CA PRO A 64 10.91 23.38 -11.60
C PRO A 64 10.30 21.98 -11.40
N VAL A 65 11.18 21.01 -11.11
CA VAL A 65 10.82 19.68 -10.62
C VAL A 65 10.88 19.72 -9.10
N ARG A 66 9.81 19.31 -8.43
CA ARG A 66 9.79 19.15 -6.97
C ARG A 66 9.72 17.66 -6.64
N CYS A 67 10.64 17.21 -5.80
CA CYS A 67 10.68 15.84 -5.32
C CYS A 67 10.33 15.79 -3.84
N PHE A 68 9.48 14.84 -3.47
CA PHE A 68 9.02 14.64 -2.10
C PHE A 68 9.42 13.23 -1.66
N ALA A 69 9.93 13.13 -0.44
CA ALA A 69 10.21 11.85 0.20
C ALA A 69 8.91 11.06 0.41
N VAL A 70 8.93 9.77 0.08
CA VAL A 70 7.83 8.84 0.24
C VAL A 70 8.36 7.57 0.90
N ASP A 71 7.98 7.33 2.14
CA ASP A 71 8.27 6.07 2.80
C ASP A 71 7.32 4.97 2.30
N ARG A 72 7.93 3.91 1.76
CA ARG A 72 7.22 2.70 1.35
C ARG A 72 7.46 1.60 2.35
N LEU A 73 6.38 0.99 2.81
CA LEU A 73 6.42 -0.08 3.80
C LEU A 73 6.11 -1.41 3.13
N PHE A 74 6.89 -2.44 3.41
CA PHE A 74 6.74 -3.76 2.83
C PHE A 74 6.76 -4.82 3.91
N ARG A 75 5.90 -5.84 3.76
CA ARG A 75 5.96 -7.02 4.60
C ARG A 75 6.47 -8.22 3.82
N ARG A 76 7.43 -8.92 4.39
CA ARG A 76 8.03 -10.13 3.85
C ARG A 76 7.41 -11.34 4.55
N CYS A 77 6.54 -12.03 3.83
CA CYS A 77 5.81 -13.19 4.32
C CYS A 77 6.35 -14.50 3.71
N LYS A 78 6.04 -15.63 4.36
CA LYS A 78 6.45 -16.96 3.89
C LYS A 78 5.24 -17.85 3.65
N ASP A 79 5.24 -18.55 2.53
CA ASP A 79 4.34 -19.65 2.21
C ASP A 79 5.17 -20.91 1.86
N LYS A 80 4.49 -21.96 1.41
CA LYS A 80 5.09 -23.24 1.02
C LYS A 80 5.98 -23.15 -0.23
N GLN A 81 5.72 -22.19 -1.11
CA GLN A 81 6.50 -22.00 -2.33
C GLN A 81 7.72 -21.11 -2.08
N GLY A 82 7.74 -20.36 -0.97
CA GLY A 82 8.89 -19.60 -0.52
C GLY A 82 8.49 -18.30 0.15
N THR A 83 9.34 -17.29 0.01
CA THR A 83 9.14 -15.96 0.57
C THR A 83 8.55 -15.04 -0.49
N PHE A 84 7.61 -14.18 -0.10
CA PHE A 84 7.05 -13.15 -0.96
C PHE A 84 6.94 -11.83 -0.21
N THR A 85 6.96 -10.73 -0.97
CA THR A 85 6.91 -9.37 -0.42
C THR A 85 5.63 -8.70 -0.85
N VAL A 86 5.01 -7.95 0.07
CA VAL A 86 3.76 -7.22 -0.13
C VAL A 86 4.00 -5.76 0.24
N GLU A 87 3.64 -4.83 -0.64
CA GLU A 87 3.59 -3.43 -0.24
C GLU A 87 2.40 -3.20 0.69
N THR A 88 2.67 -2.59 1.84
CA THR A 88 1.73 -2.40 2.95
C THR A 88 1.59 -0.93 3.37
N THR A 89 2.19 0.01 2.64
CA THR A 89 2.19 1.45 2.95
C THR A 89 0.81 1.98 3.35
N ALA A 90 -0.22 1.74 2.54
CA ALA A 90 -1.58 2.19 2.82
C ALA A 90 -2.23 1.43 4.00
N TRP A 91 -1.93 0.14 4.16
CA TRP A 91 -2.49 -0.71 5.21
C TRP A 91 -1.95 -0.35 6.60
N GLU A 92 -0.65 -0.06 6.71
CA GLU A 92 -0.06 0.40 7.98
C GLU A 92 -0.55 1.81 8.34
N GLY A 93 -0.75 2.68 7.34
CA GLY A 93 -1.30 4.02 7.55
C GLY A 93 -2.74 4.03 8.09
N GLU A 94 -3.57 3.07 7.69
CA GLU A 94 -4.93 2.90 8.23
C GLU A 94 -4.89 2.43 9.70
N ARG A 95 -4.03 1.47 10.03
CA ARG A 95 -3.87 0.96 11.40
C ARG A 95 -3.40 2.03 12.38
N ALA A 96 -2.43 2.85 11.97
CA ALA A 96 -1.96 3.98 12.78
C ALA A 96 -3.08 4.99 13.11
N ARG A 97 -4.12 5.11 12.27
CA ARG A 97 -5.29 5.96 12.57
C ARG A 97 -6.25 5.32 13.55
N VAL A 98 -6.45 4.00 13.45
CA VAL A 98 -7.32 3.25 14.35
C VAL A 98 -6.74 3.24 15.77
N ASP A 99 -5.44 3.01 15.93
CA ASP A 99 -4.77 3.02 17.23
C ASP A 99 -4.87 4.40 17.93
N ASN A 100 -4.84 5.49 17.16
CA ASN A 100 -5.00 6.85 17.68
C ASN A 100 -6.46 7.22 18.03
N SER A 101 -7.44 6.44 17.61
CA SER A 101 -8.87 6.72 17.86
C SER A 101 -9.38 6.20 19.21
N SER A 102 -8.61 5.33 19.88
CA SER A 102 -8.91 4.83 21.24
C SER A 102 -8.44 5.74 22.37
N GLU A 103 -7.78 6.86 22.09
CA GLU A 103 -7.23 7.76 23.10
C GLU A 103 -7.72 9.21 22.90
N GLY A 104 -8.79 9.58 23.63
CA GLY A 104 -9.04 10.93 24.16
C GLY A 104 -9.13 12.12 23.19
N THR A 105 -10.33 12.69 23.11
CA THR A 105 -10.67 14.01 22.54
C THR A 105 -9.62 15.11 22.74
N LYS A 106 -8.90 15.50 21.67
CA LYS A 106 -8.52 16.89 21.38
C LYS A 106 -8.45 17.15 19.88
N THR A 107 -9.30 18.06 19.43
CA THR A 107 -9.36 18.61 18.07
C THR A 107 -8.02 19.26 17.73
N LYS A 108 -7.18 18.57 16.95
CA LYS A 108 -6.22 19.19 16.05
C LYS A 108 -6.54 18.67 14.67
N GLU A 109 -6.75 19.60 13.74
CA GLU A 109 -6.98 19.31 12.34
C GLU A 109 -5.88 18.33 11.87
N PRO A 110 -6.25 17.12 11.42
CA PRO A 110 -5.25 16.14 11.03
C PRO A 110 -4.47 16.72 9.86
N PRO A 111 -3.12 16.57 9.82
CA PRO A 111 -2.38 16.87 8.60
C PRO A 111 -3.06 16.10 7.48
N ARG A 112 -3.51 16.82 6.44
CA ARG A 112 -4.24 16.21 5.32
C ARG A 112 -3.47 14.96 4.93
N PRO A 113 -4.04 13.76 5.13
CA PRO A 113 -3.34 12.58 4.68
C PRO A 113 -3.12 12.79 3.21
N HIS A 114 -1.89 12.66 2.74
CA HIS A 114 -1.59 12.71 1.32
C HIS A 114 -2.52 11.70 0.65
N GLN A 115 -3.61 12.23 0.10
CA GLN A 115 -4.65 11.48 -0.54
C GLN A 115 -3.96 10.91 -1.75
N TRP A 116 -3.54 9.65 -1.64
CA TRP A 116 -3.05 8.90 -2.76
C TRP A 116 -4.24 8.76 -3.71
N SER A 117 -4.40 9.74 -4.61
CA SER A 117 -5.36 9.62 -5.68
C SER A 117 -4.83 8.54 -6.61
N SER A 118 -5.60 7.48 -6.66
CA SER A 118 -5.67 6.56 -7.79
C SER A 118 -6.25 7.27 -9.03
N SER A 119 -5.86 8.52 -9.34
CA SER A 119 -6.31 9.21 -10.55
C SER A 119 -5.22 9.10 -11.63
N TRP A 120 -5.14 7.91 -12.21
CA TRP A 120 -4.70 7.78 -13.61
C TRP A 120 -5.82 8.13 -14.60
N HIS A 121 -6.95 8.64 -14.11
CA HIS A 121 -8.00 9.28 -14.87
C HIS A 121 -8.59 10.42 -14.01
N ASP A 122 -7.99 11.61 -14.05
CA ASP A 122 -8.80 12.82 -13.99
C ASP A 122 -8.98 13.24 -15.44
N ALA A 123 -10.24 13.26 -15.88
CA ALA A 123 -10.61 13.67 -17.21
C ALA A 123 -10.19 15.13 -17.42
N ASP A 124 -9.75 15.44 -18.64
CA ASP A 124 -9.66 16.80 -19.17
C ASP A 124 -10.85 17.64 -18.68
N GLU A 125 -10.60 18.57 -17.75
CA GLU A 125 -11.47 19.73 -17.60
C GLU A 125 -10.85 20.89 -18.40
N ALA A 126 -11.01 20.79 -19.71
CA ALA A 126 -10.96 21.94 -20.61
C ALA A 126 -12.34 22.60 -20.59
N SER A 127 -12.44 23.82 -20.06
CA SER A 127 -13.46 24.88 -20.31
C SER A 127 -13.46 25.84 -19.10
N THR A 128 -13.43 27.17 -19.19
CA THR A 128 -13.43 28.15 -20.29
C THR A 128 -12.76 29.42 -19.76
#